data_AF-W6AB90-F1
#
_entry.id   AF-W6AB90-F1
#
_cell.length_a   1.000
_cell.length_b   1.000
_cell.length_c   1.000
_cell.angle_alpha   90.00
_cell.angle_beta   90.00
_cell.angle_gamma   90.00
#
_symmetry.space_group_name_H-M   'P 1'
#
loop_
_entity.id
_entity.type
_entity.pdbx_description
1 polymer ?
#
loop_
_entity_poly.entity_id
_entity_poly.type
_entity_poly.pdbx_seq_one_letter_code
_entity_poly.pdbx_strand_id
1 'polypeptide(L)'
;MKLKDYYQQPKVILLEEGHQYINTENNEVINLPSASELISYFYPFNKELVDPEILEAAINKGICVHNNLSQYLRGFEDHYCEHSLQGGTVRTHINEYHWIKNKLNSIKEKEVYSELSLSNGKFNGTFDLLYLDKNDKWHLVDFKTTSRLNHEKEILQLKLYEILILGLFPEVTQIDYFEVYNSRNEAHYNFTEEQIHQAQQQIEELRKTIEYQNCF
;
A
#
# COMPACT_ATOMS: atom_id res chain seq x y z
N MET A 1 -6.07 20.17 -5.24
CA MET A 1 -4.59 20.13 -5.27
C MET A 1 -4.22 19.04 -6.26
N LYS A 2 -3.20 19.22 -7.10
CA LYS A 2 -2.86 18.17 -8.06
C LYS A 2 -2.05 17.05 -7.38
N LEU A 3 -2.28 15.80 -7.77
CA LEU A 3 -1.58 14.61 -7.31
C LEU A 3 -0.07 14.73 -7.53
N LYS A 4 0.34 15.22 -8.71
CA LYS A 4 1.76 15.46 -9.03
C LYS A 4 2.42 16.44 -8.06
N ASP A 5 1.74 17.53 -7.73
CA ASP A 5 2.27 18.54 -6.81
C ASP A 5 2.34 17.97 -5.39
N TYR A 6 1.32 17.22 -4.97
CA TYR A 6 1.31 16.52 -3.68
C TYR A 6 2.43 15.48 -3.57
N TYR A 7 2.72 14.74 -4.64
CA TYR A 7 3.78 13.74 -4.61
C TYR A 7 5.17 14.37 -4.40
N GLN A 8 5.39 15.57 -4.95
CA GLN A 8 6.64 16.31 -4.75
C GLN A 8 6.73 16.93 -3.35
N GLN A 9 5.59 17.32 -2.78
CA GLN A 9 5.50 17.96 -1.47
C GLN A 9 4.32 17.37 -0.68
N PRO A 10 4.48 16.16 -0.13
CA PRO A 10 3.39 15.47 0.55
C PRO A 10 3.00 16.24 1.81
N LYS A 11 1.69 16.36 2.05
CA LYS A 11 1.15 16.94 3.28
C LYS A 11 1.06 15.94 4.43
N VAL A 12 1.18 14.66 4.12
CA VAL A 12 1.10 13.56 5.07
C VAL A 12 2.27 12.63 4.82
N ILE A 13 2.94 12.21 5.89
CA ILE A 13 3.99 11.19 5.86
C ILE A 13 3.71 10.14 6.94
N LEU A 14 4.15 8.91 6.70
CA LEU A 14 4.17 7.84 7.70
C LEU A 14 5.54 7.81 8.38
N LEU A 15 5.56 7.90 9.71
CA LEU A 15 6.75 7.58 10.50
C LEU A 15 6.75 6.07 10.79
N GLU A 16 7.68 5.33 10.17
CA GLU A 16 7.74 3.87 10.24
C GLU A 16 7.95 3.34 11.67
N GLU A 17 8.82 3.97 12.48
CA GLU A 17 9.18 3.53 13.83
C GLU A 17 7.96 3.47 14.78
N GLY A 18 6.95 4.33 14.55
CA GLY A 18 5.72 4.37 15.34
C GLY A 18 4.45 3.99 14.57
N HIS A 19 4.54 3.77 13.26
CA HIS A 19 3.39 3.66 12.35
C HIS A 19 2.39 4.82 12.49
N GLN A 20 2.91 6.04 12.64
CA GLN A 20 2.12 7.25 12.86
C GLN A 20 2.09 8.13 11.62
N TYR A 21 0.90 8.58 11.23
CA TYR A 21 0.74 9.58 10.18
C TYR A 21 0.95 10.97 10.76
N ILE A 22 1.78 11.77 10.10
CA ILE A 22 2.13 13.14 10.51
C ILE A 22 1.67 14.11 9.43
N ASN A 23 1.04 15.20 9.84
CA ASN A 23 0.80 16.35 8.97
C ASN A 23 2.10 17.17 8.85
N THR A 24 2.61 17.33 7.63
CA THR A 24 3.92 17.98 7.40
C THR A 24 3.88 19.50 7.55
N GLU A 25 2.69 20.12 7.52
CA GLU A 25 2.56 21.57 7.64
C GLU A 25 2.73 22.04 9.09
N ASN A 26 2.26 21.25 10.05
CA ASN A 26 2.29 21.58 11.48
C ASN A 26 3.07 20.57 12.35
N ASN A 27 3.58 19.49 11.76
CA ASN A 27 4.28 18.38 12.44
C ASN A 27 3.45 17.70 13.54
N GLU A 28 2.12 17.68 13.42
CA GLU A 28 1.22 17.02 14.37
C GLU A 28 0.85 15.61 13.92
N VAL A 29 0.66 14.72 14.90
CA VAL A 29 0.15 13.36 14.66
C VAL A 29 -1.32 13.43 14.24
N ILE A 30 -1.65 12.75 13.15
CA ILE A 30 -3.01 12.60 12.64
C ILE A 30 -3.65 11.38 13.34
N ASN A 31 -4.40 11.65 14.40
CA ASN A 31 -5.12 10.64 15.18
C ASN A 31 -6.42 10.19 14.47
N LEU A 32 -6.28 9.52 13.34
CA LEU A 32 -7.37 8.90 12.59
C LEU A 32 -7.02 7.43 12.30
N PRO A 33 -8.02 6.54 12.19
CA PRO A 33 -7.75 5.14 11.89
C PRO A 33 -7.05 5.01 10.55
N SER A 34 -6.15 4.03 10.46
CA SER A 34 -5.50 3.69 9.19
C SER A 34 -6.37 2.72 8.37
N ALA A 35 -6.17 2.65 7.06
CA ALA A 35 -6.80 1.63 6.23
C ALA A 35 -6.53 0.20 6.77
N SER A 36 -5.31 -0.07 7.24
CA SER A 36 -4.94 -1.34 7.90
C SER A 36 -5.73 -1.63 9.17
N GLU A 37 -6.04 -0.59 9.95
CA GLU A 37 -6.91 -0.70 11.13
C GLU A 37 -8.36 -1.04 10.73
N LEU A 38 -8.91 -0.36 9.72
CA LEU A 38 -10.24 -0.65 9.20
C LEU A 38 -10.34 -2.09 8.65
N ILE A 39 -9.31 -2.57 7.97
CA ILE A 39 -9.23 -3.95 7.45
C ILE A 39 -9.21 -4.97 8.61
N SER A 40 -8.59 -4.63 9.73
CA SER A 40 -8.46 -5.53 10.89
C SER A 40 -9.81 -5.87 11.53
N TYR A 41 -10.85 -5.08 11.26
CA TYR A 41 -12.22 -5.40 11.65
C TYR A 41 -12.70 -6.75 11.05
N PHE A 42 -12.44 -6.98 9.76
CA PHE A 42 -12.83 -8.22 9.08
C PHE A 42 -11.76 -9.29 9.13
N TYR A 43 -10.49 -8.87 9.07
CA TYR A 43 -9.33 -9.76 8.96
C TYR A 43 -8.35 -9.50 10.10
N PRO A 44 -8.74 -9.79 11.36
CA PRO A 44 -7.90 -9.52 12.51
C PRO A 44 -6.61 -10.35 12.46
N PHE A 45 -5.48 -9.70 12.71
CA PHE A 45 -4.19 -10.37 12.86
C PHE A 45 -3.79 -10.45 14.33
N ASN A 46 -3.74 -11.67 14.88
CA ASN A 46 -3.25 -11.87 16.24
C ASN A 46 -1.73 -12.09 16.23
N LYS A 47 -0.98 -11.00 16.48
CA LYS A 47 0.48 -11.02 16.57
C LYS A 47 1.03 -11.91 17.68
N GLU A 48 0.27 -12.17 18.75
CA GLU A 48 0.70 -12.99 19.88
C GLU A 48 0.80 -14.48 19.52
N LEU A 49 0.18 -14.89 18.41
CA LEU A 49 0.25 -16.27 17.90
C LEU A 49 1.45 -16.50 16.98
N VAL A 50 2.25 -15.47 16.71
CA VAL A 50 3.41 -15.54 15.82
C VAL A 50 4.66 -15.31 16.64
N ASP A 51 5.69 -16.11 16.38
CA ASP A 51 7.02 -15.91 16.97
C ASP A 51 7.50 -14.46 16.67
N PRO A 52 7.87 -13.67 17.70
CA PRO A 52 8.27 -12.28 17.53
C PRO A 52 9.46 -12.09 16.58
N GLU A 53 10.45 -12.99 16.59
CA GLU A 53 11.61 -12.91 15.70
C GLU A 53 11.20 -13.15 14.24
N ILE A 54 10.30 -14.11 14.01
CA ILE A 54 9.75 -14.39 12.68
C ILE A 54 8.91 -13.21 12.19
N LEU A 55 8.10 -12.62 13.07
CA LEU A 55 7.26 -11.48 12.75
C LEU A 55 8.12 -10.26 12.39
N GLU A 56 9.13 -9.94 13.20
CA GLU A 56 10.06 -8.84 12.95
C GLU A 56 10.82 -9.03 11.63
N ALA A 57 11.35 -10.23 11.39
CA ALA A 57 12.02 -10.55 10.13
C ALA A 57 11.09 -10.42 8.92
N ALA A 58 9.82 -10.80 9.04
CA ALA A 58 8.82 -10.65 7.99
C ALA A 58 8.50 -9.17 7.70
N ILE A 59 8.34 -8.36 8.74
CA ILE A 59 8.10 -6.91 8.64
C ILE A 59 9.30 -6.23 7.97
N ASN A 60 10.52 -6.48 8.48
CA ASN A 60 11.75 -5.91 7.94
C ASN A 60 11.95 -6.28 6.47
N LYS A 61 11.63 -7.53 6.09
CA LYS A 61 11.64 -7.95 4.68
C LYS A 61 10.65 -7.14 3.83
N GLY A 62 9.43 -6.93 4.32
CA GLY A 62 8.42 -6.11 3.64
C GLY A 62 8.90 -4.69 3.41
N ILE A 63 9.29 -3.99 4.49
CA ILE A 63 9.81 -2.61 4.44
C ILE A 63 10.95 -2.50 3.43
N CYS A 64 11.91 -3.42 3.50
CA CYS A 64 13.06 -3.49 2.59
C CYS A 64 12.67 -3.56 1.11
N VAL A 65 11.74 -4.45 0.75
CA VAL A 65 11.29 -4.62 -0.64
C VAL A 65 10.54 -3.37 -1.12
N HIS A 66 9.65 -2.81 -0.31
CA HIS A 66 8.87 -1.61 -0.64
C HIS A 66 9.76 -0.39 -0.82
N ASN A 67 10.71 -0.15 0.09
CA ASN A 67 11.64 0.97 0.01
C ASN A 67 12.51 0.90 -1.25
N ASN A 68 13.00 -0.29 -1.61
CA ASN A 68 13.75 -0.47 -2.86
C ASN A 68 12.90 -0.23 -4.11
N LEU A 69 11.64 -0.69 -4.12
CA LEU A 69 10.72 -0.44 -5.22
C LEU A 69 10.39 1.05 -5.36
N SER A 70 10.13 1.73 -4.25
CA SER A 70 9.85 3.17 -4.25
C SER A 70 11.02 3.99 -4.77
N GLN A 71 12.26 3.66 -4.36
CA GLN A 71 13.46 4.32 -4.87
C GLN A 71 13.66 4.08 -6.36
N TYR A 72 13.49 2.84 -6.81
CA TYR A 72 13.55 2.48 -8.22
C TYR A 72 12.53 3.27 -9.06
N LEU A 73 11.27 3.32 -8.61
CA LEU A 73 10.19 4.05 -9.28
C LEU A 73 10.41 5.57 -9.31
N ARG A 74 11.15 6.10 -8.34
CA ARG A 74 11.58 7.51 -8.30
C ARG A 74 12.84 7.79 -9.12
N GLY A 75 13.44 6.78 -9.74
CA GLY A 75 14.64 6.91 -10.56
C GLY A 75 15.94 7.08 -9.76
N PHE A 76 15.94 6.71 -8.48
CA PHE A 76 17.17 6.62 -7.66
C PHE A 76 17.87 5.27 -7.87
N GLU A 77 19.18 5.23 -7.61
CA GLU A 77 19.93 3.98 -7.61
C GLU A 77 19.45 3.03 -6.50
N ASP A 78 19.52 1.72 -6.75
CA ASP A 78 19.08 0.68 -5.80
C ASP A 78 19.80 0.84 -4.46
N HIS A 79 19.06 1.01 -3.36
CA HIS A 79 19.65 1.07 -2.02
C HIS A 79 20.08 -0.32 -1.55
N TYR A 80 21.19 -0.36 -0.80
CA TYR A 80 21.51 -1.55 -0.03
C TYR A 80 20.60 -1.62 1.19
N CYS A 81 19.78 -2.67 1.24
CA CYS A 81 19.01 -3.00 2.42
C CYS A 81 19.72 -4.11 3.18
N GLU A 82 20.17 -3.81 4.40
CA GLU A 82 20.86 -4.78 5.24
C GLU A 82 19.86 -5.56 6.08
N HIS A 83 19.32 -6.66 5.52
CA HIS A 83 18.53 -7.61 6.32
C HIS A 83 19.46 -8.73 6.81
N SER A 84 19.71 -8.80 8.12
CA SER A 84 20.41 -9.90 8.77
C SER A 84 19.49 -10.66 9.72
N LEU A 85 19.43 -11.99 9.60
CA LEU A 85 18.76 -12.86 10.57
C LEU A 85 19.84 -13.76 11.17
N GLN A 86 19.97 -13.76 12.50
CA GLN A 86 20.97 -14.56 13.23
C GLN A 86 22.41 -14.39 12.71
N GLY A 87 22.78 -13.17 12.31
CA GLY A 87 24.12 -12.85 11.80
C GLY A 87 24.40 -13.24 10.34
N GLY A 88 23.40 -13.80 9.62
CA GLY A 88 23.50 -14.07 8.19
C GLY A 88 22.68 -13.08 7.35
N THR A 89 23.23 -12.63 6.21
CA THR A 89 22.50 -11.78 5.25
C THR A 89 21.34 -12.57 4.63
N VAL A 90 20.12 -12.10 4.81
CA VAL A 90 18.90 -12.72 4.27
C VAL A 90 18.72 -12.29 2.82
N ARG A 91 19.22 -13.04 1.84
CA ARG A 91 19.16 -12.64 0.40
C ARG A 91 17.76 -12.70 -0.25
N THR A 92 16.72 -13.15 0.45
CA THR A 92 15.40 -13.39 -0.16
C THR A 92 14.70 -12.10 -0.63
N HIS A 93 14.91 -10.97 0.04
CA HIS A 93 14.31 -9.69 -0.33
C HIS A 93 14.84 -9.17 -1.69
N ILE A 94 16.10 -9.44 -2.04
CA ILE A 94 16.69 -9.03 -3.33
C ILE A 94 15.99 -9.71 -4.50
N ASN A 95 15.74 -11.03 -4.38
CA ASN A 95 15.02 -11.77 -5.41
C ASN A 95 13.57 -11.29 -5.54
N GLU A 96 12.89 -11.08 -4.41
CA GLU A 96 11.52 -10.56 -4.37
C GLU A 96 11.43 -9.16 -5.01
N TYR A 97 12.38 -8.27 -4.68
CA TYR A 97 12.54 -6.96 -5.31
C TYR A 97 12.75 -7.06 -6.83
N HIS A 98 13.74 -7.83 -7.28
CA HIS A 98 14.05 -7.96 -8.70
C HIS A 98 12.89 -8.55 -9.50
N TRP A 99 12.15 -9.49 -8.92
CA TRP A 99 10.98 -10.05 -9.58
C TRP A 99 9.93 -8.96 -9.87
N ILE A 100 9.58 -8.15 -8.86
CA ILE A 100 8.61 -7.04 -9.05
C ILE A 100 9.19 -6.01 -10.02
N LYS A 101 10.44 -5.57 -9.84
CA LYS A 101 11.15 -4.63 -10.74
C LYS A 101 11.06 -5.06 -12.20
N ASN A 102 11.32 -6.34 -12.47
CA ASN A 102 11.26 -6.88 -13.83
C ASN A 102 9.86 -6.84 -14.44
N LYS A 103 8.80 -6.98 -13.63
CA LYS A 103 7.43 -6.80 -14.09
C LYS A 103 7.14 -5.33 -14.39
N LEU A 104 7.54 -4.43 -13.49
CA LEU A 104 7.36 -2.98 -13.66
C LEU A 104 8.09 -2.45 -14.90
N ASN A 105 9.27 -2.99 -15.26
CA ASN A 105 9.99 -2.65 -16.50
C ASN A 105 9.16 -2.83 -17.78
N SER A 106 8.14 -3.67 -17.76
CA SER A 106 7.26 -3.92 -18.92
C SER A 106 6.11 -2.92 -19.03
N ILE A 107 5.85 -2.15 -17.97
CA ILE A 107 4.80 -1.15 -17.92
C ILE A 107 5.25 0.08 -18.72
N LYS A 108 4.30 0.74 -19.37
CA LYS A 108 4.51 1.98 -20.10
C LYS A 108 3.63 3.06 -19.48
N GLU A 109 4.15 3.69 -18.46
CA GLU A 109 3.52 4.76 -17.71
C GLU A 109 3.62 6.13 -18.40
N LYS A 110 2.67 7.01 -18.09
CA LYS A 110 2.75 8.46 -18.24
C LYS A 110 3.10 9.12 -16.90
N GLU A 111 2.56 8.59 -15.81
CA GLU A 111 2.74 9.09 -14.45
C GLU A 111 2.85 7.92 -13.46
N VAL A 112 3.69 8.07 -12.44
CA VAL A 112 3.95 7.07 -11.39
C VAL A 112 4.06 7.78 -10.04
N TYR A 113 3.39 7.19 -9.04
CA TYR A 113 3.34 7.66 -7.67
C TYR A 113 3.53 6.45 -6.75
N SER A 114 4.56 6.47 -5.89
CA SER A 114 4.88 5.32 -5.03
C SER A 114 5.18 5.71 -3.59
N GLU A 115 4.70 4.89 -2.65
CA GLU A 115 4.77 5.08 -1.20
C GLU A 115 4.25 6.46 -0.79
N LEU A 116 2.98 6.72 -1.12
CA LEU A 116 2.33 8.00 -0.85
C LEU A 116 1.30 7.87 0.26
N SER A 117 1.58 8.52 1.40
CA SER A 117 0.67 8.61 2.52
C SER A 117 -0.38 9.69 2.29
N LEU A 118 -1.64 9.38 2.61
CA LEU A 118 -2.79 10.23 2.42
C LEU A 118 -3.62 10.30 3.71
N SER A 119 -4.32 11.42 3.89
CA SER A 119 -5.37 11.59 4.89
C SER A 119 -6.49 12.44 4.30
N ASN A 120 -7.73 12.00 4.42
CA ASN A 120 -8.91 12.76 3.99
C ASN A 120 -9.66 13.41 5.17
N GLY A 121 -9.04 13.46 6.35
CA GLY A 121 -9.67 13.94 7.58
C GLY A 121 -10.63 12.95 8.25
N LYS A 122 -10.81 11.75 7.66
CA LYS A 122 -11.64 10.67 8.22
C LYS A 122 -10.83 9.41 8.52
N PHE A 123 -9.92 9.04 7.63
CA PHE A 123 -8.95 7.95 7.83
C PHE A 123 -7.68 8.23 7.04
N ASN A 124 -6.64 7.43 7.33
CA ASN A 124 -5.31 7.55 6.74
C ASN A 124 -4.92 6.29 5.97
N GLY A 125 -3.97 6.40 5.04
CA GLY A 125 -3.43 5.23 4.34
C GLY A 125 -2.19 5.56 3.53
N THR A 126 -1.31 4.57 3.34
CA THR A 126 -0.18 4.63 2.40
C THR A 126 -0.39 3.56 1.35
N PHE A 127 -0.52 3.96 0.09
CA PHE A 127 -0.57 3.01 -1.02
C PHE A 127 0.83 2.79 -1.61
N ASP A 128 1.08 1.59 -2.13
CA ASP A 128 2.41 1.21 -2.61
C ASP A 128 2.72 1.84 -3.98
N LEU A 129 1.78 1.72 -4.93
CA LEU A 129 1.93 2.27 -6.28
C LEU A 129 0.58 2.66 -6.90
N LEU A 130 0.54 3.85 -7.48
CA LEU A 130 -0.50 4.34 -8.39
C LEU A 130 0.20 4.81 -9.68
N TYR A 131 -0.25 4.33 -10.84
CA TYR A 131 0.28 4.81 -12.11
C TYR A 131 -0.80 5.03 -13.16
N LEU A 132 -0.54 5.97 -14.07
CA LEU A 132 -1.35 6.24 -15.26
C LEU A 132 -0.66 5.63 -16.46
N ASP A 133 -1.34 4.75 -17.20
CA ASP A 133 -0.79 4.13 -18.40
C ASP A 133 -0.86 5.04 -19.64
N LYS A 134 -0.30 4.59 -20.76
CA LYS A 134 -0.37 5.34 -22.04
C LYS A 134 -1.78 5.45 -22.63
N ASN A 135 -2.74 4.65 -22.18
CA ASN A 135 -4.14 4.66 -22.61
C ASN A 135 -5.04 5.48 -21.67
N ASP A 136 -4.44 6.26 -20.75
CA ASP A 136 -5.16 7.07 -19.76
C ASP A 136 -6.00 6.21 -18.80
N LYS A 137 -5.44 5.07 -18.38
CA LYS A 137 -6.00 4.17 -17.38
C LYS A 137 -5.22 4.23 -16.08
N TRP A 138 -5.93 4.39 -14.97
CA TRP A 138 -5.34 4.40 -13.63
C TRP A 138 -5.26 2.99 -13.07
N HIS A 139 -4.08 2.65 -12.59
CA HIS A 139 -3.78 1.36 -11.98
C HIS A 139 -3.35 1.58 -10.53
N LEU A 140 -4.09 1.00 -9.59
CA LEU A 140 -3.76 1.02 -8.17
C LEU A 140 -3.24 -0.36 -7.78
N VAL A 141 -2.03 -0.37 -7.24
CA VAL A 141 -1.22 -1.56 -7.08
C VAL A 141 -0.77 -1.69 -5.64
N ASP A 142 -0.78 -2.94 -5.17
CA ASP A 142 -0.22 -3.33 -3.88
C ASP A 142 0.81 -4.46 -4.08
N PHE A 143 1.90 -4.40 -3.31
CA PHE A 143 3.01 -5.33 -3.34
C PHE A 143 2.95 -6.25 -2.12
N LYS A 144 3.06 -7.55 -2.36
CA LYS A 144 3.02 -8.57 -1.29
C LYS A 144 4.25 -9.46 -1.31
N THR A 145 4.85 -9.63 -0.14
CA THR A 145 5.99 -10.53 0.10
C THR A 145 5.59 -11.79 0.88
N THR A 146 4.29 -11.98 1.11
CA THR A 146 3.73 -13.10 1.89
C THR A 146 3.38 -14.28 1.01
N SER A 147 3.56 -15.51 1.51
CA SER A 147 3.17 -16.72 0.77
C SER A 147 1.66 -16.98 0.77
N ARG A 148 0.97 -16.61 1.86
CA ARG A 148 -0.48 -16.72 1.96
C ARG A 148 -1.13 -15.50 1.31
N LEU A 149 -1.88 -15.76 0.24
CA LEU A 149 -2.71 -14.77 -0.43
C LEU A 149 -4.04 -14.66 0.30
N ASN A 150 -4.53 -13.44 0.47
CA ASN A 150 -5.92 -13.21 0.89
C ASN A 150 -6.50 -12.13 -0.02
N HIS A 151 -7.05 -12.58 -1.15
CA HIS A 151 -7.53 -11.70 -2.20
C HIS A 151 -8.61 -10.76 -1.68
N GLU A 152 -9.54 -11.22 -0.84
CA GLU A 152 -10.62 -10.39 -0.29
C GLU A 152 -10.06 -9.25 0.58
N LYS A 153 -9.07 -9.54 1.44
CA LYS A 153 -8.37 -8.52 2.24
C LYS A 153 -7.62 -7.52 1.36
N GLU A 154 -6.95 -8.01 0.32
CA GLU A 154 -6.13 -7.19 -0.57
C GLU A 154 -7.00 -6.24 -1.43
N ILE A 155 -8.12 -6.71 -1.98
CA ILE A 155 -9.03 -5.82 -2.70
C ILE A 155 -9.68 -4.80 -1.76
N LEU A 156 -10.02 -5.19 -0.53
CA LEU A 156 -10.54 -4.24 0.46
C LEU A 156 -9.52 -3.12 0.74
N GLN A 157 -8.24 -3.47 0.89
CA GLN A 157 -7.16 -2.49 1.05
C GLN A 157 -7.10 -1.51 -0.11
N LEU A 158 -7.08 -2.01 -1.34
CA LEU A 158 -7.04 -1.19 -2.55
C LEU A 158 -8.28 -0.29 -2.70
N LYS A 159 -9.48 -0.78 -2.33
CA LYS A 159 -10.71 0.04 -2.37
C LYS A 159 -10.74 1.13 -1.29
N LEU A 160 -10.15 0.90 -0.12
CA LEU A 160 -9.96 1.96 0.87
C LEU A 160 -9.00 3.04 0.37
N TYR A 161 -7.92 2.65 -0.29
CA TYR A 161 -6.98 3.60 -0.91
C TYR A 161 -7.62 4.37 -2.07
N GLU A 162 -8.44 3.73 -2.89
CA GLU A 162 -9.24 4.42 -3.92
C GLU A 162 -10.09 5.54 -3.30
N ILE A 163 -10.77 5.30 -2.18
CA ILE A 163 -11.57 6.34 -1.51
C ILE A 163 -10.70 7.54 -1.10
N LEU A 164 -9.49 7.31 -0.59
CA LEU A 164 -8.55 8.40 -0.26
C LEU A 164 -8.14 9.17 -1.51
N ILE A 165 -7.75 8.46 -2.57
CA ILE A 165 -7.26 9.05 -3.82
C ILE A 165 -8.35 9.89 -4.48
N LEU A 166 -9.53 9.30 -4.74
CA LEU A 166 -10.65 9.97 -5.41
C LEU A 166 -11.19 11.13 -4.57
N GLY A 167 -11.12 11.05 -3.23
CA GLY A 167 -11.55 12.11 -2.33
C GLY A 167 -10.60 13.32 -2.30
N LEU A 168 -9.31 13.14 -2.60
CA LEU A 168 -8.28 14.17 -2.48
C LEU A 168 -7.86 14.78 -3.83
N PHE A 169 -7.96 14.01 -4.92
CA PHE A 169 -7.41 14.37 -6.23
C PHE A 169 -8.50 14.32 -7.31
N PRO A 170 -9.23 15.44 -7.55
CA PRO A 170 -10.35 15.49 -8.49
C PRO A 170 -10.02 15.11 -9.94
N GLU A 171 -8.75 15.16 -10.34
CA GLU A 171 -8.28 14.72 -11.65
C GLU A 171 -8.21 13.19 -11.80
N VAL A 172 -8.14 12.46 -10.69
CA VAL A 172 -8.29 11.00 -10.68
C VAL A 172 -9.78 10.73 -10.54
N THR A 173 -10.45 10.50 -11.66
CA THR A 173 -11.92 10.33 -11.66
C THR A 173 -12.35 8.90 -11.31
N GLN A 174 -11.48 7.92 -11.57
CA GLN A 174 -11.69 6.51 -11.25
C GLN A 174 -10.35 5.77 -11.22
N ILE A 175 -10.35 4.60 -10.59
CA ILE A 175 -9.29 3.60 -10.73
C ILE A 175 -9.82 2.50 -11.67
N ASP A 176 -9.13 2.26 -12.77
CA ASP A 176 -9.55 1.29 -13.80
C ASP A 176 -9.12 -0.14 -13.44
N TYR A 177 -7.95 -0.28 -12.82
CA TYR A 177 -7.37 -1.58 -12.49
C TYR A 177 -6.87 -1.64 -11.05
N PHE A 178 -7.19 -2.75 -10.40
CA PHE A 178 -6.70 -3.12 -9.08
C PHE A 178 -5.78 -4.32 -9.24
N GLU A 179 -4.52 -4.16 -8.87
CA GLU A 179 -3.49 -5.18 -9.11
C GLU A 179 -2.74 -5.53 -7.83
N VAL A 180 -2.30 -6.79 -7.75
CA VAL A 180 -1.32 -7.21 -6.74
C VAL A 180 -0.15 -7.88 -7.43
N TYR A 181 1.05 -7.47 -7.03
CA TYR A 181 2.29 -8.20 -7.33
C TYR A 181 2.73 -8.94 -6.07
N ASN A 182 2.54 -10.26 -6.07
CA ASN A 182 3.04 -11.12 -5.01
C ASN A 182 4.38 -11.74 -5.41
N SER A 183 5.46 -11.20 -4.88
CA SER A 183 6.82 -11.65 -5.19
C SER A 183 7.13 -13.05 -4.64
N ARG A 184 6.48 -13.43 -3.53
CA ARG A 184 6.75 -14.72 -2.88
C ARG A 184 6.19 -15.91 -3.68
N ASN A 185 5.05 -15.69 -4.32
CA ASN A 185 4.38 -16.67 -5.19
C ASN A 185 4.67 -16.43 -6.67
N GLU A 186 5.46 -15.39 -6.99
CA GLU A 186 5.72 -14.93 -8.35
C GLU A 186 4.43 -14.74 -9.17
N ALA A 187 3.41 -14.18 -8.52
CA ALA A 187 2.07 -14.02 -9.07
C ALA A 187 1.74 -12.55 -9.28
N HIS A 188 1.14 -12.25 -10.43
CA HIS A 188 0.51 -10.96 -10.73
C HIS A 188 -0.93 -11.23 -11.11
N TYR A 189 -1.87 -10.58 -10.42
CA TYR A 189 -3.29 -10.78 -10.66
C TYR A 189 -4.10 -9.49 -10.50
N ASN A 190 -5.26 -9.51 -11.14
CA ASN A 190 -6.32 -8.53 -11.01
C ASN A 190 -7.50 -9.15 -10.26
N PHE A 191 -8.45 -8.32 -9.87
CA PHE A 191 -9.66 -8.74 -9.18
C PHE A 191 -10.86 -8.83 -10.12
N THR A 192 -11.72 -9.80 -9.85
CA THR A 192 -13.00 -9.96 -10.55
C THR A 192 -14.02 -8.92 -10.06
N GLU A 193 -15.06 -8.67 -10.87
CA GLU A 193 -16.17 -7.79 -10.46
C GLU A 193 -16.84 -8.25 -9.16
N GLU A 194 -16.94 -9.58 -8.94
CA GLU A 194 -17.48 -10.15 -7.71
C GLU A 194 -16.64 -9.75 -6.48
N GLN A 195 -15.32 -9.87 -6.56
CA GLN A 195 -14.41 -9.49 -5.48
C GLN A 195 -14.45 -7.98 -5.21
N ILE A 196 -14.52 -7.17 -6.26
CA ILE A 196 -14.68 -5.71 -6.13
C ILE A 196 -16.00 -5.39 -5.43
N HIS A 197 -17.08 -6.08 -5.79
CA HIS A 197 -18.39 -5.90 -5.17
C HIS A 197 -18.39 -6.32 -3.69
N GLN A 198 -17.74 -7.44 -3.34
CA GLN A 198 -17.59 -7.88 -1.95
C GLN A 198 -16.84 -6.83 -1.11
N ALA A 199 -15.74 -6.27 -1.62
CA ALA A 199 -15.01 -5.19 -0.94
C ALA A 199 -15.88 -3.94 -0.72
N GLN A 200 -16.72 -3.59 -1.69
CA GLN A 200 -17.69 -2.50 -1.53
C GLN A 200 -18.72 -2.79 -0.43
N GLN A 201 -19.22 -4.03 -0.35
CA GLN A 201 -20.12 -4.42 0.73
C GLN A 201 -19.46 -4.32 2.11
N GLN A 202 -18.19 -4.72 2.23
CA GLN A 202 -17.40 -4.56 3.46
C GLN A 202 -17.22 -3.10 3.85
N ILE A 203 -16.98 -2.20 2.88
CA ILE A 203 -16.94 -0.75 3.12
C ILE A 203 -18.31 -0.23 3.61
N GLU A 204 -19.41 -0.67 3.00
CA GLU A 204 -20.76 -0.31 3.45
C GLU A 204 -21.11 -0.86 4.84
N GLU A 205 -20.50 -1.97 5.25
CA GLU A 205 -20.61 -2.48 6.61
C GLU A 205 -19.82 -1.63 7.60
N LEU A 206 -18.57 -1.26 7.29
CA LEU A 206 -17.78 -0.32 8.12
C LEU A 206 -18.52 1.02 8.33
N ARG A 207 -19.20 1.52 7.30
CA ARG A 207 -20.05 2.73 7.37
C ARG A 207 -21.16 2.64 8.41
N LYS A 208 -21.67 1.43 8.68
CA LYS A 208 -22.77 1.18 9.63
C LYS A 208 -22.27 0.89 11.03
N THR A 209 -20.99 0.56 11.19
CA THR A 209 -20.39 0.26 12.49
C THR A 209 -20.20 1.56 13.29
N ILE A 210 -20.68 1.59 14.54
CA ILE A 210 -20.61 2.78 15.41
C ILE A 210 -19.18 3.32 15.54
N GLU A 211 -18.21 2.41 15.58
CA GLU A 211 -16.77 2.71 15.70
C GLU A 211 -16.21 3.45 14.47
N TYR A 212 -16.65 3.08 13.26
CA TYR A 212 -16.04 3.55 12.00
C TYR A 212 -16.99 4.38 11.12
N GLN A 213 -18.22 4.64 11.55
CA GLN A 213 -19.19 5.43 10.77
C GLN A 213 -18.69 6.83 10.37
N ASN A 214 -17.78 7.43 11.16
CA ASN A 214 -17.20 8.74 10.86
C ASN A 214 -16.02 8.68 9.87
N CYS A 215 -15.59 7.47 9.46
CA CYS A 215 -14.49 7.27 8.52
C CYS A 215 -14.90 7.51 7.05
N PHE A 216 -16.20 7.61 6.76
CA PHE A 216 -16.73 7.58 5.38
C PHE A 216 -17.63 8.77 5.06
#